data_AF-J0S1S5-F1
#
_entry.id   AF-J0S1S5-F1
#
_cell.length_a   1.000
_cell.length_b   1.000
_cell.length_c   1.000
_cell.angle_alpha   90.00
_cell.angle_beta   90.00
_cell.angle_gamma   90.00
#
_symmetry.space_group_name_H-M   'P 1'
#
loop_
_entity.id
_entity.type
_entity.pdbx_description
1 polymer ?
#
loop_
_entity_poly.entity_id
_entity_poly.type
_entity_poly.pdbx_seq_one_letter_code
_entity_poly.pdbx_strand_id
1 'polypeptide(L)'
;MARAWGFAFFLLKCTRKIRIEACKMKNIYLGVEKGIKDLQNIFKNTDDRDEKLKQFNQEALEVFQKLEFKSLKELESLKNNEEWENFTIAFYGETGVGKSTLIECLRMFFKEQSKVD
;
A
#
# COMPACT_ATOMS: atom_id res chain seq x y z
N MET A 1 30.23 23.77 5.62
CA MET A 1 28.93 23.99 4.93
C MET A 1 28.54 22.88 3.95
N ALA A 2 29.46 22.23 3.22
CA ALA A 2 29.12 21.17 2.25
C ALA A 2 28.47 19.89 2.82
N ARG A 3 28.68 19.54 4.09
CA ARG A 3 28.16 18.30 4.70
C ARG A 3 26.66 18.36 5.05
N ALA A 4 26.12 19.54 5.35
CA ALA A 4 24.69 19.70 5.69
C ALA A 4 23.77 19.57 4.46
N TRP A 5 24.26 19.96 3.28
CA TRP A 5 23.53 19.82 2.02
C TRP A 5 23.37 18.37 1.60
N GLY A 6 24.33 17.51 1.92
CA GLY A 6 24.25 16.07 1.63
C GLY A 6 23.10 15.38 2.37
N PHE A 7 22.89 15.72 3.65
CA PHE A 7 21.79 15.15 4.44
C PHE A 7 20.42 15.65 3.99
N ALA A 8 20.29 16.97 3.74
CA ALA A 8 19.05 17.53 3.20
C ALA A 8 18.70 16.95 1.81
N PHE A 9 19.70 16.74 0.96
CA PHE A 9 19.53 16.12 -0.35
C PHE A 9 19.13 14.64 -0.25
N PHE A 10 19.70 13.91 0.70
CA PHE A 10 19.31 12.52 0.99
C PHE A 10 17.83 12.45 1.40
N LEU A 11 17.40 13.30 2.33
CA LEU A 11 16.00 13.35 2.78
C LEU A 11 15.04 13.68 1.63
N LEU A 12 15.40 14.64 0.78
CA LEU A 12 14.61 14.98 -0.42
C LEU A 12 14.52 13.81 -1.42
N LYS A 13 15.60 13.03 -1.57
CA LYS A 13 15.55 11.82 -2.39
C LYS A 13 14.67 10.74 -1.76
N CYS A 14 14.72 10.56 -0.44
CA CYS A 14 13.88 9.61 0.27
C CYS A 14 12.40 9.94 0.09
N THR A 15 11.98 11.18 0.31
CA THR A 15 10.56 11.58 0.14
C THR A 15 10.05 11.35 -1.28
N ARG A 16 10.87 11.67 -2.30
CA ARG A 16 10.53 11.39 -3.70
C ARG A 16 10.40 9.90 -3.97
N LYS A 17 11.34 9.09 -3.48
CA LYS A 17 11.32 7.63 -3.70
C LYS A 17 10.10 6.98 -3.06
N ILE A 18 9.76 7.37 -1.84
CA ILE A 18 8.59 6.85 -1.11
C ILE A 18 7.30 7.14 -1.87
N ARG A 19 7.13 8.37 -2.38
CA ARG A 19 5.96 8.71 -3.19
C ARG A 19 5.85 7.86 -4.46
N ILE A 20 6.97 7.57 -5.12
CA ILE A 20 7.00 6.72 -6.32
C ILE A 20 6.61 5.29 -5.97
N GLU A 21 7.18 4.71 -4.91
CA GLU A 21 6.85 3.35 -4.47
C GLU A 21 5.40 3.23 -4.00
N ALA A 22 4.88 4.21 -3.25
CA ALA A 22 3.47 4.25 -2.86
C ALA A 22 2.54 4.27 -4.08
N CYS A 23 2.86 5.06 -5.11
CA CYS A 23 2.09 5.09 -6.35
C CYS A 23 2.14 3.73 -7.08
N LYS A 24 3.33 3.10 -7.13
CA LYS A 24 3.50 1.78 -7.73
C LYS A 24 2.66 0.72 -7.01
N MET A 25 2.64 0.72 -5.68
CA MET A 25 1.84 -0.21 -4.89
C MET A 25 0.35 -0.01 -5.13
N LYS A 26 -0.13 1.25 -5.12
CA LYS A 26 -1.54 1.58 -5.46
C LYS A 26 -1.95 1.03 -6.84
N ASN A 27 -1.07 1.12 -7.83
CA ASN A 27 -1.34 0.57 -9.16
C ASN A 27 -1.46 -0.97 -9.17
N ILE A 28 -0.73 -1.67 -8.29
CA ILE A 28 -0.84 -3.14 -8.16
C ILE A 28 -2.23 -3.50 -7.62
N TYR A 29 -2.69 -2.85 -6.55
CA TYR A 29 -4.02 -3.09 -6.00
C TYR A 29 -5.13 -2.85 -7.02
N LEU A 30 -5.05 -1.75 -7.76
CA LEU A 30 -6.00 -1.44 -8.84
C LEU A 30 -5.95 -2.48 -9.97
N GLY A 31 -4.77 -2.98 -10.31
CA GLY A 31 -4.59 -4.03 -11.31
C GLY A 31 -5.24 -5.35 -10.89
N VAL A 32 -5.05 -5.76 -9.62
CA VAL A 32 -5.66 -6.97 -9.06
C VAL A 32 -7.19 -6.84 -9.02
N GLU A 33 -7.70 -5.70 -8.54
CA GLU A 33 -9.15 -5.44 -8.50
C GLU A 33 -9.77 -5.52 -9.89
N LYS A 34 -9.11 -4.95 -10.91
CA LYS A 34 -9.54 -5.02 -12.30
C LYS A 34 -9.53 -6.46 -12.80
N GLY A 35 -8.47 -7.22 -12.56
CA GLY A 35 -8.36 -8.62 -12.98
C GLY A 35 -9.46 -9.51 -12.39
N ILE A 36 -9.82 -9.30 -11.12
CA ILE A 36 -10.93 -10.01 -10.47
C ILE A 36 -12.26 -9.70 -11.17
N LYS A 37 -12.53 -8.42 -11.46
CA LYS A 37 -13.76 -7.98 -12.17
C LYS A 37 -13.81 -8.52 -13.61
N ASP A 38 -12.68 -8.52 -14.30
CA ASP A 38 -12.58 -9.04 -15.67
C ASP A 38 -12.89 -10.55 -15.70
N LEU A 39 -12.36 -11.32 -14.74
CA LEU A 39 -12.70 -12.75 -14.59
C LEU A 39 -14.20 -12.95 -14.32
N GLN A 40 -14.81 -12.14 -13.45
CA GLN A 40 -16.24 -12.22 -13.17
C GLN A 40 -17.09 -12.01 -14.43
N ASN A 41 -16.69 -11.06 -15.28
CA ASN A 41 -17.37 -10.80 -16.55
C ASN A 41 -17.24 -11.96 -17.55
N ILE A 42 -16.10 -12.67 -17.56
CA ILE A 42 -15.92 -13.86 -18.40
C ILE A 42 -16.90 -14.95 -17.99
N PHE A 43 -16.99 -15.26 -16.68
CA PHE A 43 -17.89 -16.30 -16.18
C PHE A 43 -19.38 -15.99 -16.37
N LYS A 44 -19.77 -14.70 -16.39
CA LYS A 44 -21.18 -14.29 -16.62
C LYS A 44 -21.62 -14.44 -18.08
N ASN A 45 -20.69 -14.42 -19.04
CA ASN A 45 -20.99 -14.39 -20.48
C ASN A 45 -20.81 -15.74 -21.19
N THR A 46 -20.57 -16.83 -20.45
CA THR A 46 -20.40 -18.17 -21.03
C THR A 46 -21.75 -18.78 -21.41
N ASP A 47 -21.93 -19.09 -22.69
CA ASP A 47 -23.17 -19.61 -23.26
C ASP A 47 -23.16 -21.15 -23.27
N ASP A 48 -23.75 -21.76 -22.24
CA ASP A 48 -23.79 -23.22 -22.05
C ASP A 48 -24.94 -23.86 -22.80
N ARG A 49 -24.61 -24.51 -23.92
CA ARG A 49 -25.56 -25.28 -24.74
C ARG A 49 -25.83 -26.71 -24.23
N ASP A 50 -25.00 -27.23 -23.31
CA ASP A 50 -25.16 -28.55 -22.69
C ASP A 50 -25.60 -28.47 -21.22
N GLU A 51 -26.66 -29.20 -20.83
CA GLU A 51 -27.23 -29.17 -19.47
C GLU A 51 -26.24 -29.58 -18.37
N LYS A 52 -25.35 -30.54 -18.65
CA LYS A 52 -24.33 -30.98 -17.70
C LYS A 52 -23.24 -29.93 -17.49
N LEU A 53 -22.83 -29.24 -18.57
CA LEU A 53 -21.86 -28.14 -18.48
C LEU A 53 -22.45 -26.95 -17.72
N LYS A 54 -23.74 -26.69 -17.90
CA LYS A 54 -24.48 -25.64 -17.19
C LYS A 54 -24.46 -25.83 -15.66
N GLN A 55 -24.67 -27.05 -15.16
CA GLN A 55 -24.58 -27.33 -13.72
C GLN A 55 -23.17 -27.11 -13.18
N PHE A 56 -22.14 -27.63 -13.86
CA PHE A 56 -20.75 -27.44 -13.45
C PHE A 56 -20.32 -25.97 -13.46
N ASN A 57 -20.72 -25.21 -14.49
CA ASN A 57 -20.40 -23.79 -14.58
C ASN A 57 -21.15 -22.97 -13.53
N GLN A 58 -22.36 -23.37 -13.15
CA GLN A 58 -23.11 -22.71 -12.09
C GLN A 58 -22.47 -22.95 -10.70
N GLU A 59 -22.03 -24.19 -10.41
CA GLU A 59 -21.26 -24.48 -9.19
C GLU A 59 -19.93 -23.73 -9.16
N ALA A 60 -19.19 -23.72 -10.27
CA ALA A 60 -17.94 -22.98 -10.39
C ALA A 60 -18.15 -21.47 -10.20
N LEU A 61 -19.24 -20.91 -10.74
CA LEU A 61 -19.61 -19.51 -10.58
C LEU A 61 -19.91 -19.18 -9.11
N GLU A 62 -20.67 -20.02 -8.40
CA GLU A 62 -20.97 -19.81 -6.98
C GLU A 62 -19.72 -19.84 -6.11
N VAL A 63 -18.80 -20.78 -6.37
CA VAL A 63 -17.52 -20.86 -5.68
C VAL A 63 -16.67 -19.62 -5.99
N PHE A 64 -16.63 -19.22 -7.26
CA PHE A 64 -15.87 -18.04 -7.69
C PHE A 64 -16.40 -16.76 -7.07
N GLN A 65 -17.71 -16.54 -7.00
CA GLN A 65 -18.33 -15.37 -6.36
C GLN A 65 -17.98 -15.29 -4.87
N LYS A 66 -17.97 -16.44 -4.16
CA LYS A 66 -17.55 -16.50 -2.75
C LYS A 66 -16.08 -16.14 -2.58
N LEU A 67 -15.22 -16.61 -3.50
CA LEU A 67 -13.80 -16.28 -3.50
C LEU A 67 -13.58 -14.80 -3.82
N GLU A 68 -14.23 -14.27 -4.85
CA GLU A 68 -14.20 -12.85 -5.21
C GLU A 68 -14.56 -11.96 -4.03
N PHE A 69 -15.67 -12.25 -3.35
CA PHE A 69 -16.11 -11.46 -2.20
C PHE A 69 -15.05 -11.45 -1.07
N LYS A 70 -14.45 -12.61 -0.78
CA LYS A 70 -13.37 -12.71 0.21
C LYS A 70 -12.12 -11.97 -0.25
N SER A 71 -11.69 -12.17 -1.49
CA SER A 71 -10.50 -11.53 -2.05
C SER A 71 -10.63 -10.01 -2.10
N LEU A 72 -11.79 -9.47 -2.49
CA LEU A 72 -12.03 -8.02 -2.49
C LEU A 72 -12.01 -7.43 -1.08
N LYS A 73 -12.62 -8.13 -0.11
CA LYS A 73 -12.60 -7.72 1.30
C LYS A 73 -11.18 -7.72 1.87
N GLU A 74 -10.39 -8.75 1.56
CA GLU A 74 -8.98 -8.83 1.97
C GLU A 74 -8.14 -7.75 1.27
N LEU A 75 -8.38 -7.48 -0.01
CA LEU A 75 -7.68 -6.43 -0.77
C LEU A 75 -7.97 -5.04 -0.20
N GLU A 76 -9.22 -4.76 0.17
CA GLU A 76 -9.61 -3.51 0.84
C GLU A 76 -8.94 -3.38 2.21
N SER A 77 -8.90 -4.46 2.99
CA SER A 77 -8.16 -4.50 4.26
C SER A 77 -6.68 -4.19 4.05
N LEU A 78 -6.02 -4.81 3.07
CA LEU A 78 -4.61 -4.55 2.78
C LEU A 78 -4.37 -3.09 2.40
N LYS A 79 -5.24 -2.51 1.55
CA LYS A 79 -5.17 -1.11 1.15
C LYS A 79 -5.36 -0.13 2.32
N ASN A 80 -6.22 -0.46 3.28
CA ASN A 80 -6.48 0.43 4.42
C ASN A 80 -5.39 0.39 5.49
N ASN A 81 -4.63 -0.71 5.56
CA ASN A 81 -3.55 -0.88 6.53
C ASN A 81 -2.16 -0.58 5.94
N GLU A 82 -2.11 -0.07 4.72
CA GLU A 82 -0.83 0.19 4.04
C GLU A 82 -0.20 1.51 4.48
N GLU A 83 1.07 1.48 4.86
CA GLU A 83 1.83 2.67 5.27
C GLU A 83 2.92 3.05 4.25
N TRP A 84 2.66 2.85 2.94
CA TRP A 84 3.67 3.11 1.89
C TRP A 84 4.11 4.57 1.79
N GLU A 85 3.37 5.51 2.36
CA GLU A 85 3.68 6.94 2.34
C GLU A 85 4.54 7.39 3.53
N ASN A 86 4.69 6.54 4.54
CA ASN A 86 5.40 6.88 5.77
C ASN A 86 6.86 6.42 5.71
N PHE A 87 7.77 7.31 6.09
CA PHE A 87 9.18 6.97 6.32
C PHE A 87 9.47 6.88 7.81
N THR A 88 9.71 5.67 8.32
CA THR A 88 10.00 5.47 9.74
C THR A 88 11.51 5.44 9.97
N ILE A 89 11.99 6.32 10.86
CA ILE A 89 13.37 6.33 11.34
C ILE A 89 13.36 5.97 12.83
N ALA A 90 14.14 4.95 13.21
CA ALA A 90 14.32 4.55 14.60
C ALA A 90 15.74 4.84 15.07
N PHE A 91 15.87 5.46 16.26
CA PHE A 91 17.15 5.79 16.88
C PHE A 91 17.40 4.88 18.10
N TYR A 92 18.53 4.18 18.11
CA TYR A 92 18.92 3.24 19.18
C TYR A 92 20.18 3.73 19.91
N GLY A 93 20.34 3.36 21.18
CA GLY A 93 21.52 3.67 22.01
C GLY A 93 21.21 3.77 23.51
N GLU A 94 22.22 3.99 24.34
CA GLU A 94 22.09 4.05 25.82
C GLU A 94 21.27 5.26 26.30
N THR A 95 20.74 5.16 27.53
CA THR A 95 20.04 6.27 28.21
C THR A 95 21.01 7.43 28.43
N GLY A 96 20.57 8.67 28.19
CA GLY A 96 21.41 9.85 28.39
C GLY A 96 22.28 10.28 27.20
N VAL A 97 22.34 9.51 26.10
CA VAL A 97 23.10 9.88 24.88
C VAL A 97 22.44 11.01 24.06
N GLY A 98 21.25 11.48 24.46
CA GLY A 98 20.56 12.59 23.80
C GLY A 98 19.77 12.19 22.54
N LYS A 99 19.36 10.91 22.42
CA LYS A 99 18.50 10.44 21.31
C LYS A 99 17.20 11.23 21.19
N SER A 100 16.56 11.54 22.33
CA SER A 100 15.37 12.40 22.38
C SER A 100 15.65 13.81 21.87
N THR A 101 16.79 14.39 22.24
CA THR A 101 17.24 15.70 21.77
C THR A 101 17.41 15.72 20.26
N LEU A 102 18.03 14.68 19.68
CA LEU A 102 18.22 14.57 18.23
C LEU A 102 16.88 14.47 17.48
N ILE A 103 15.96 13.65 17.99
CA ILE A 103 14.60 13.53 17.42
C ILE A 103 13.91 14.90 17.45
N GLU A 104 13.97 15.60 18.57
CA GLU A 104 13.36 16.92 18.71
C GLU A 104 13.97 17.96 17.76
N CYS A 105 15.30 17.96 17.59
CA CYS A 105 15.96 18.80 16.60
C CYS A 105 15.50 18.51 15.17
N LEU A 106 15.29 17.24 14.80
CA LEU A 106 14.75 16.87 13.49
C LEU A 106 13.31 17.36 13.32
N ARG A 107 12.46 17.22 14.35
CA ARG A 107 11.06 17.70 14.33
C ARG A 107 10.98 19.20 14.09
N MET A 108 11.82 19.99 14.78
CA MET A 108 11.95 21.43 14.55
C MET A 108 12.49 21.74 13.15
N PHE A 109 13.51 21.02 12.69
CA PHE A 109 14.11 21.21 11.37
C PHE A 109 13.10 21.00 10.22
N PHE A 110 12.24 19.99 10.34
CA PHE A 110 11.16 19.73 9.39
C PHE A 110 9.91 20.58 9.60
N LYS A 111 9.91 21.47 10.60
CA LYS A 111 8.77 22.31 10.95
C LYS A 111 7.50 21.49 11.20
N GLU A 112 7.63 20.42 11.98
CA GLU A 112 6.47 19.64 12.40
C GLU A 112 5.47 20.56 13.11
N GLN A 113 4.18 20.51 12.73
CA GLN A 113 3.14 21.42 13.18
C GLN A 113 3.10 21.62 14.71
N SER A 114 3.38 20.57 15.50
CA SER A 114 3.40 20.63 16.98
C SER A 114 4.59 21.38 17.59
N LYS A 115 5.51 21.86 16.75
CA LYS A 115 6.81 22.47 17.11
C LYS A 115 7.10 23.80 16.42
N VAL A 116 6.13 24.34 15.66
CA VAL A 116 6.28 25.62 14.93
C VAL A 116 5.66 26.80 15.69
N ASP A 117 5.18 26.58 16.91
CA ASP A 117 4.60 27.61 17.78
C ASP A 117 5.68 28.39 18.56
#